data_AF-A0A1E7EIF5-F1
#
_entry.id   AF-A0A1E7EIF5-F1
#
_cell.length_a   1.000
_cell.length_b   1.000
_cell.length_c   1.000
_cell.angle_alpha   90.00
_cell.angle_beta   90.00
_cell.angle_gamma   90.00
#
_symmetry.space_group_name_H-M   'P 1'
#
loop_
_entity.id
_entity.type
_entity.pdbx_description
1 polymer ?
#
loop_
_entity_poly.entity_id
_entity_poly.type
_entity_poly.pdbx_seq_one_letter_code
_entity_poly.pdbx_strand_id
1 'polypeptide(L)'
;MRYTDELRIKAGKQWDRVINHRFTKELATAGGGGSGGGRIATKNETNHFKNYIMKNYLIQDHRFLDSFVILLASIITKLSCLNDRIVGCQFLGVITGSENTYFERCFATLGITKEERSEEITPNSKTTTKFCSLMKEVALSGNLEE
;
A
#
# COMPACT_ATOMS: atom_id res chain seq x y z
N MET A 1 -8.37 -21.66 -18.19
CA MET A 1 -8.50 -20.51 -17.27
C MET A 1 -7.15 -20.34 -16.60
N ARG A 2 -6.60 -19.13 -16.48
CA ARG A 2 -5.30 -18.95 -15.80
C ARG A 2 -5.53 -19.05 -14.29
N TYR A 3 -4.52 -19.51 -13.55
CA TYR A 3 -4.60 -19.57 -12.09
C TYR A 3 -4.92 -18.21 -11.45
N THR A 4 -4.42 -17.12 -12.03
CA THR A 4 -4.76 -15.75 -11.60
C THR A 4 -6.24 -15.40 -11.78
N ASP A 5 -6.89 -15.95 -12.81
CA ASP A 5 -8.33 -15.78 -13.01
C ASP A 5 -9.12 -16.54 -11.92
N GLU A 6 -8.64 -17.72 -11.50
CA GLU A 6 -9.22 -18.48 -10.38
C GLU A 6 -9.06 -17.77 -9.03
N LEU A 7 -7.87 -17.24 -8.74
CA LEU A 7 -7.62 -16.47 -7.52
C LEU A 7 -8.52 -15.23 -7.46
N ARG A 8 -8.71 -14.56 -8.60
CA ARG A 8 -9.64 -13.43 -8.70
C ARG A 8 -11.09 -13.85 -8.42
N ILE A 9 -11.53 -14.98 -8.96
CA ILE A 9 -12.87 -15.53 -8.69
C ILE A 9 -13.02 -15.87 -7.20
N LYS A 10 -12.00 -16.49 -6.58
CA LYS A 10 -11.99 -16.83 -5.14
C LYS A 10 -12.07 -15.58 -4.25
N ALA A 11 -11.43 -14.47 -4.65
CA ALA A 11 -11.57 -13.19 -3.94
C ALA A 11 -13.02 -12.66 -4.00
N GLY A 12 -13.74 -12.94 -5.09
CA GLY A 12 -15.19 -12.79 -5.22
C GLY A 12 -15.73 -11.44 -4.74
N LYS A 13 -16.80 -11.47 -3.93
CA LYS A 13 -17.48 -10.27 -3.41
C LYS A 13 -16.57 -9.32 -2.62
N GLN A 14 -15.44 -9.80 -2.08
CA GLN A 14 -14.51 -8.94 -1.36
C GLN A 14 -13.78 -7.98 -2.31
N TRP A 15 -13.38 -8.46 -3.49
CA TRP A 15 -12.78 -7.61 -4.52
C TRP A 15 -13.74 -6.49 -4.93
N ASP A 16 -14.98 -6.84 -5.25
CA ASP A 16 -16.02 -5.89 -5.65
C ASP A 16 -16.32 -4.86 -4.56
N ARG A 17 -16.34 -5.30 -3.30
CA ARG A 17 -16.54 -4.42 -2.14
C ARG A 17 -15.41 -3.40 -1.99
N VAL A 18 -14.15 -3.79 -2.20
CA VAL A 18 -12.99 -2.91 -2.06
C VAL A 18 -12.93 -1.86 -3.17
N ILE A 19 -13.10 -2.27 -4.44
CA ILE A 19 -13.04 -1.32 -5.57
C ILE A 19 -14.21 -0.34 -5.55
N ASN A 20 -15.35 -0.72 -4.95
CA ASN A 20 -16.52 0.15 -4.78
C ASN A 20 -16.60 0.82 -3.40
N HIS A 21 -15.60 0.63 -2.54
CA HIS A 21 -15.61 1.22 -1.21
C HIS A 21 -15.62 2.75 -1.31
N ARG A 22 -16.28 3.40 -0.33
CA ARG A 22 -16.39 4.87 -0.26
C ARG A 22 -15.02 5.54 -0.41
N PHE A 23 -14.01 5.04 0.29
CA PHE A 23 -12.63 5.55 0.21
C PHE A 23 -12.08 5.53 -1.22
N THR A 24 -12.17 4.38 -1.91
CA THR A 24 -11.68 4.19 -3.29
C THR A 24 -12.37 5.13 -4.28
N LYS A 25 -13.70 5.29 -4.15
CA LYS A 25 -14.48 6.20 -5.00
C LYS A 25 -14.09 7.65 -4.75
N GLU A 26 -13.99 8.07 -3.48
CA GLU A 26 -13.59 9.44 -3.13
C GLU A 26 -12.17 9.74 -3.62
N LEU A 27 -11.23 8.80 -3.50
CA LEU A 27 -9.86 8.93 -4.00
C LEU A 27 -9.84 9.14 -5.53
N ALA A 28 -10.60 8.34 -6.28
CA ALA A 28 -10.69 8.45 -7.75
C ALA A 28 -11.27 9.81 -8.19
N THR A 29 -12.30 10.30 -7.50
CA THR A 29 -12.91 11.61 -7.82
C THR A 29 -12.05 12.81 -7.42
N ALA A 30 -11.24 12.67 -6.36
CA ALA A 30 -10.34 13.73 -5.90
C ALA A 30 -9.12 13.94 -6.83
N GLY A 31 -8.78 12.94 -7.64
CA GLY A 31 -7.66 12.98 -8.59
C GLY A 31 -7.99 13.50 -9.99
N GLY A 32 -9.20 14.01 -10.24
CA GLY A 32 -9.66 14.35 -11.59
C GLY A 32 -9.14 15.70 -12.13
N GLY A 33 -8.06 15.67 -12.91
CA GLY A 33 -7.82 16.61 -14.01
C GLY A 33 -6.42 17.24 -14.11
N GLY A 34 -5.50 16.57 -14.83
CA GLY A 34 -4.30 17.20 -15.39
C GLY A 34 -3.06 17.23 -14.47
N SER A 35 -1.89 17.28 -15.10
CA SER A 35 -0.56 17.43 -14.49
C SER A 35 -0.55 18.41 -13.30
N GLY A 36 -0.42 17.88 -12.09
CA GLY A 36 -0.31 18.65 -10.84
C GLY A 36 -1.17 18.05 -9.74
N GLY A 37 -0.51 17.63 -8.64
CA GLY A 37 -1.09 16.85 -7.55
C GLY A 37 -2.52 17.24 -7.16
N GLY A 38 -3.42 16.25 -7.18
CA GLY A 38 -4.80 16.41 -6.75
C GLY A 38 -4.85 17.08 -5.40
N ARG A 39 -5.48 18.26 -5.34
CA ARG A 39 -5.72 19.01 -4.11
C ARG A 39 -6.59 18.16 -3.21
N ILE A 40 -5.97 17.39 -2.32
CA ILE A 40 -6.66 16.93 -1.12
C ILE A 40 -7.07 18.21 -0.40
N ALA A 41 -8.38 18.40 -0.37
CA ALA A 41 -9.00 19.69 -0.24
C ALA A 41 -8.46 20.42 0.99
N THR A 42 -7.94 21.61 0.80
CA THR A 42 -7.56 22.52 1.88
C THR A 42 -8.63 23.61 1.93
N LYS A 43 -9.21 23.82 3.13
CA LYS A 43 -10.15 24.89 3.53
C LYS A 43 -11.65 24.56 3.37
N ASN A 44 -12.19 23.88 4.39
CA ASN A 44 -13.58 23.88 4.93
C ASN A 44 -13.71 22.70 5.91
N GLU A 45 -14.60 22.71 6.90
CA GLU A 45 -14.65 21.68 7.98
C GLU A 45 -14.79 20.23 7.46
N THR A 46 -15.52 20.03 6.35
CA THR A 46 -15.61 18.75 5.62
C THR A 46 -14.25 18.28 5.08
N ASN A 47 -13.35 19.22 4.77
CA ASN A 47 -12.00 18.95 4.29
C ASN A 47 -11.07 18.50 5.41
N HIS A 48 -11.28 18.94 6.65
CA HIS A 48 -10.44 18.52 7.78
C HIS A 48 -10.60 17.03 8.08
N PHE A 49 -11.84 16.53 8.11
CA PHE A 49 -12.11 15.10 8.31
C PHE A 49 -11.56 14.22 7.18
N LYS A 50 -11.70 14.66 5.93
CA LYS A 50 -11.11 13.97 4.77
C LYS A 50 -9.58 13.98 4.80
N ASN A 51 -8.97 15.10 5.20
CA ASN A 51 -7.53 15.19 5.40
C ASN A 51 -7.07 14.24 6.52
N TYR A 52 -7.78 14.18 7.64
CA TYR A 52 -7.48 13.24 8.73
C TYR A 52 -7.55 11.78 8.25
N ILE A 53 -8.60 11.39 7.52
CA ILE A 53 -8.72 10.03 6.96
C ILE A 53 -7.55 9.73 6.03
N MET A 54 -7.21 10.64 5.12
CA MET A 54 -6.11 10.43 4.18
C MET A 54 -4.75 10.36 4.87
N LYS A 55 -4.51 11.24 5.85
CA LYS A 55 -3.27 11.22 6.64
C LYS A 55 -3.10 9.87 7.32
N ASN A 56 -4.14 9.39 8.00
CA ASN A 56 -4.11 8.08 8.65
C ASN A 56 -3.92 6.95 7.64
N TYR A 57 -4.64 6.97 6.52
CA TYR A 57 -4.46 5.97 5.47
C TYR A 57 -3.00 5.91 5.02
N LEU A 58 -2.39 7.04 4.65
CA LEU A 58 -1.01 7.09 4.15
C LEU A 58 0.02 6.68 5.20
N ILE A 59 -0.18 7.05 6.47
CA ILE A 59 0.71 6.61 7.55
C ILE A 59 0.65 5.09 7.67
N GLN A 60 -0.55 4.50 7.73
CA GLN A 60 -0.73 3.04 7.86
C GLN A 60 -0.23 2.28 6.63
N ASP A 61 -0.45 2.82 5.43
CA ASP A 61 -0.01 2.23 4.15
C ASP A 61 1.51 2.32 3.99
N HIS A 62 2.16 3.36 4.52
CA HIS A 62 3.63 3.42 4.58
C HIS A 62 4.21 2.35 5.52
N ARG A 63 3.53 2.01 6.63
CA ARG A 63 3.95 0.93 7.54
C ARG A 63 3.93 -0.45 6.89
N PHE A 64 3.10 -0.63 5.85
CA PHE A 64 3.01 -1.87 5.09
C PHE A 64 4.28 -2.14 4.25
N LEU A 65 4.98 -1.09 3.80
CA LEU A 65 6.12 -1.22 2.88
C LEU A 65 7.25 -2.10 3.40
N ASP A 66 7.60 -2.02 4.68
CA ASP A 66 8.68 -2.83 5.26
C ASP A 66 8.36 -4.33 5.17
N SER A 67 7.17 -4.73 5.66
CA SER A 67 6.72 -6.11 5.56
C SER A 67 6.57 -6.58 4.11
N PHE A 68 6.17 -5.68 3.19
CA PHE A 68 6.05 -6.00 1.78
C PHE A 68 7.42 -6.23 1.11
N VAL A 69 8.43 -5.41 1.46
CA VAL A 69 9.83 -5.59 1.02
C VAL A 69 10.36 -6.95 1.48
N ILE A 70 10.11 -7.33 2.74
CA ILE A 70 10.49 -8.65 3.27
C ILE A 70 9.83 -9.77 2.46
N LEU A 71 8.54 -9.65 2.16
CA LEU A 71 7.82 -10.64 1.35
C LEU A 71 8.41 -10.75 -0.05
N LEU A 72 8.61 -9.65 -0.77
CA LEU A 72 9.18 -9.65 -2.12
C LEU A 72 10.59 -10.23 -2.15
N ALA A 73 11.45 -9.86 -1.19
CA ALA A 73 12.79 -10.43 -1.08
C ALA A 73 12.74 -11.95 -0.89
N SER A 74 11.81 -12.46 -0.08
CA SER A 74 11.63 -13.90 0.13
C SER A 74 11.16 -14.65 -1.12
N ILE A 75 10.47 -13.98 -2.04
CA ILE A 75 10.07 -14.56 -3.32
C ILE A 75 11.29 -14.67 -4.23
N ILE A 76 12.07 -13.58 -4.34
CA ILE A 76 13.26 -13.52 -5.19
C ILE A 76 14.26 -14.64 -4.86
N THR A 77 14.45 -14.94 -3.58
CA THR A 77 15.38 -16.00 -3.14
C THR A 77 14.95 -17.40 -3.60
N LYS A 78 13.65 -17.61 -3.87
CA LYS A 78 13.06 -18.91 -4.23
C LYS A 78 12.84 -19.10 -5.73
N LEU A 79 12.93 -18.03 -6.52
CA LEU A 79 12.78 -18.12 -7.98
C LEU A 79 13.85 -19.05 -8.58
N SER A 80 13.43 -19.87 -9.54
CA SER A 80 14.21 -20.97 -10.11
C SER A 80 15.25 -20.53 -11.14
N CYS A 81 15.12 -19.34 -11.74
CA CYS A 81 16.06 -18.85 -12.75
C CYS A 81 16.46 -17.38 -12.57
N LEU A 82 17.61 -17.01 -13.14
CA LEU A 82 18.14 -15.65 -13.07
C LEU A 82 17.22 -14.62 -13.76
N ASN A 83 16.57 -15.01 -14.87
CA ASN A 83 15.69 -14.10 -15.62
C ASN A 83 14.54 -13.61 -14.74
N ASP A 84 13.90 -14.52 -13.98
CA ASP A 84 12.81 -14.15 -13.08
C ASP A 84 13.33 -13.33 -11.88
N ARG A 85 14.51 -13.69 -11.36
CA ARG A 85 15.15 -12.93 -10.27
C ARG A 85 15.45 -11.49 -10.67
N ILE A 86 15.91 -11.25 -11.90
CA ILE A 86 16.16 -9.89 -12.40
C ILE A 86 14.87 -9.06 -12.37
N VAL A 87 13.76 -9.61 -12.87
CA VAL A 87 12.45 -8.94 -12.86
C VAL A 87 12.00 -8.65 -11.43
N GLY A 88 12.13 -9.63 -10.52
CA GLY A 88 11.81 -9.45 -9.11
C GLY A 88 12.64 -8.36 -8.43
N CYS A 89 13.95 -8.33 -8.66
CA CYS A 89 14.85 -7.29 -8.14
C CYS A 89 14.52 -5.90 -8.68
N GLN A 90 14.19 -5.79 -9.98
CA GLN A 90 13.77 -4.52 -10.58
C GLN A 90 12.47 -4.01 -9.94
N PHE A 91 11.49 -4.91 -9.74
CA PHE A 91 10.25 -4.56 -9.05
C PHE A 91 10.49 -4.12 -7.60
N LEU A 92 11.35 -4.83 -6.87
CA LEU A 92 11.75 -4.42 -5.51
C LEU A 92 12.41 -3.03 -5.49
N GLY A 93 13.19 -2.68 -6.53
CA GLY A 93 13.76 -1.35 -6.71
C GLY A 93 12.71 -0.26 -6.91
N VAL A 94 11.61 -0.55 -7.61
CA VAL A 94 10.47 0.39 -7.76
C VAL A 94 9.81 0.68 -6.42
N ILE A 95 9.58 -0.36 -5.61
CA ILE A 95 8.95 -0.26 -4.29
C ILE A 95 9.83 0.52 -3.30
N THR A 96 11.13 0.24 -3.28
CA THR A 96 12.06 0.93 -2.36
C THR A 96 12.46 2.33 -2.86
N GLY A 97 12.29 2.61 -4.16
CA GLY A 97 12.58 3.90 -4.79
C GLY A 97 11.36 4.78 -4.97
N SER A 98 10.71 4.67 -6.13
CA SER A 98 9.66 5.60 -6.56
C SER A 98 8.43 5.59 -5.64
N GLU A 99 8.08 4.42 -5.10
CA GLU A 99 6.92 4.27 -4.21
C GLU A 99 7.20 4.93 -2.85
N ASN A 100 8.35 4.66 -2.22
CA ASN A 100 8.73 5.36 -0.98
C ASN A 100 8.82 6.88 -1.20
N THR A 101 9.34 7.31 -2.35
CA THR A 101 9.37 8.74 -2.71
C THR A 101 7.97 9.33 -2.86
N TYR A 102 6.98 8.55 -3.33
CA TYR A 102 5.59 8.97 -3.37
C TYR A 102 5.05 9.25 -1.96
N PHE A 103 5.26 8.36 -0.99
CA PHE A 103 4.85 8.58 0.40
C PHE A 103 5.47 9.84 1.00
N GLU A 104 6.78 10.03 0.83
CA GLU A 104 7.46 11.22 1.37
C GLU A 104 6.93 12.52 0.74
N ARG A 105 6.58 12.54 -0.55
CA ARG A 105 5.90 13.69 -1.18
C ARG A 105 4.51 13.93 -0.61
N CYS A 106 3.74 12.86 -0.39
CA CYS A 106 2.39 12.96 0.18
C CYS A 106 2.45 13.48 1.62
N PHE A 107 3.41 13.01 2.43
CA PHE A 107 3.63 13.51 3.79
C PHE A 107 3.98 14.99 3.80
N ALA A 108 4.90 15.42 2.94
CA ALA A 108 5.23 16.84 2.80
C ALA A 108 4.01 17.68 2.38
N THR A 109 3.23 17.21 1.41
CA THR A 109 2.05 17.92 0.89
C THR A 109 0.94 18.06 1.94
N LEU A 110 0.75 17.05 2.77
CA LEU A 110 -0.27 17.03 3.83
C LEU A 110 0.24 17.60 5.16
N GLY A 111 1.51 18.00 5.24
CA GLY A 111 2.15 18.43 6.48
C GLY A 111 2.06 17.35 7.55
N ILE A 112 2.39 16.11 7.22
CA ILE A 112 2.53 15.01 8.18
C ILE A 112 3.94 15.05 8.76
N THR A 113 4.07 15.22 10.07
CA THR A 113 5.38 15.25 10.74
C THR A 113 5.90 13.85 11.07
N LYS A 114 7.18 13.77 11.44
CA LYS A 114 7.79 12.51 11.91
C LYS A 114 7.16 12.02 13.22
N GLU A 115 6.78 12.97 14.08
CA GLU A 115 6.12 12.72 15.36
C GLU A 115 4.71 12.18 15.12
N GLU A 116 3.92 12.79 14.22
CA GLU A 116 2.59 12.28 13.83
C GLU A 116 2.67 10.85 13.27
N ARG A 117 3.75 10.54 12.53
CA ARG A 117 4.00 9.19 12.01
C ARG A 117 4.33 8.17 13.09
N SER A 118 4.84 8.58 14.25
CA SER A 118 5.29 7.65 15.30
C SER A 118 4.16 6.73 15.78
N GLU A 119 4.50 5.53 16.25
CA GLU A 119 3.49 4.59 16.77
C GLU A 119 2.84 5.08 18.08
N GLU A 120 3.49 6.00 18.79
CA GLU A 120 2.93 6.64 19.98
C GLU A 120 1.74 7.55 19.61
N ILE A 121 1.87 8.33 18.55
CA ILE A 121 0.83 9.28 18.10
C ILE A 121 -0.18 8.61 17.18
N THR A 122 0.29 7.84 16.20
CA THR A 122 -0.55 7.11 15.25
C THR A 122 -0.22 5.62 15.32
N PRO A 123 -0.79 4.89 16.29
CA PRO A 123 -0.53 3.47 16.43
C PRO A 123 -1.05 2.68 15.22
N ASN A 124 -0.45 1.52 14.98
CA ASN A 124 -0.94 0.61 13.95
C ASN A 124 -2.39 0.21 14.22
N SER A 125 -3.23 0.31 13.20
CA SER A 125 -4.57 -0.26 13.27
C SER A 125 -4.47 -1.78 13.41
N LYS A 126 -5.50 -2.40 14.00
CA LYS A 126 -5.57 -3.88 14.10
C LYS A 126 -5.43 -4.55 12.73
N THR A 127 -5.95 -3.92 11.68
CA THR A 127 -5.86 -4.43 10.31
C THR A 127 -4.43 -4.34 9.80
N THR A 128 -3.75 -3.21 9.97
CA THR A 128 -2.35 -3.01 9.58
C THR A 128 -1.45 -4.03 10.26
N THR A 129 -1.57 -4.19 11.58
CA THR A 129 -0.79 -5.18 12.33
C THR A 129 -1.01 -6.59 11.79
N LYS A 130 -2.26 -7.01 11.63
CA LYS A 130 -2.58 -8.35 11.10
C LYS A 130 -2.02 -8.57 9.70
N PHE A 131 -2.11 -7.57 8.84
CA PHE A 131 -1.66 -7.71 7.46
C PHE A 131 -0.13 -7.73 7.37
N CYS A 132 0.56 -6.89 8.15
CA CYS A 132 2.01 -6.92 8.29
C CYS A 132 2.52 -8.26 8.83
N SER A 133 1.81 -8.84 9.80
CA SER A 133 2.12 -10.18 10.33
C SER A 133 1.93 -11.26 9.28
N LEU A 134 0.81 -11.24 8.54
CA LEU A 134 0.54 -12.21 7.48
C LEU A 134 1.64 -12.22 6.41
N MET A 135 2.10 -11.06 5.95
CA MET A 135 3.19 -10.99 4.96
C MET A 135 4.49 -11.58 5.49
N LYS A 136 4.84 -11.29 6.75
CA LYS A 136 6.04 -11.83 7.40
C LYS A 136 5.95 -13.34 7.59
N GLU A 137 4.78 -13.83 7.98
CA GLU A 137 4.50 -15.28 8.10
C GLU A 137 4.64 -15.99 6.76
N VAL A 138 4.03 -15.46 5.70
CA VAL A 138 4.15 -16.03 4.34
C VAL A 138 5.59 -16.00 3.86
N ALA A 139 6.32 -14.90 4.09
CA ALA A 139 7.73 -14.79 3.72
C ALA A 139 8.58 -15.91 4.35
N LEU A 140 8.35 -16.17 5.65
CA LEU A 140 9.03 -17.22 6.41
C LEU A 140 8.61 -18.64 5.97
N SER A 141 7.34 -18.84 5.62
CA SER A 141 6.79 -20.16 5.30
C SER A 141 7.47 -20.86 4.12
N GLY A 142 8.23 -20.13 3.31
CA GLY A 142 8.98 -20.76 2.23
C GLY A 142 8.14 -21.03 0.97
N ASN A 143 6.82 -20.96 1.05
CA ASN A 143 5.96 -21.55 0.04
C ASN A 143 5.53 -20.52 -1.02
N LEU A 144 5.77 -20.83 -2.29
CA LEU A 144 5.31 -20.03 -3.43
C LEU A 144 4.03 -20.58 -4.07
N GLU A 145 3.48 -21.69 -3.54
CA GLU A 145 2.53 -22.63 -4.18
C GLU A 145 2.05 -22.29 -5.60
N GLU A 146 2.44 -23.17 -6.53
CA GLU A 146 1.67 -23.50 -7.74
C GLU A 146 0.30 -24.08 -7.38
#